data_AF-A0A7W1FJ52-F1
#
_entry.id   AF-A0A7W1FJ52-F1
#
_cell.length_a   1.000
_cell.length_b   1.000
_cell.length_c   1.000
_cell.angle_alpha   90.00
_cell.angle_beta   90.00
_cell.angle_gamma   90.00
#
_symmetry.space_group_name_H-M   'P 1'
#
loop_
_entity.id
_entity.type
_entity.pdbx_description
1 polymer ?
#
loop_
_entity_poly.entity_id
_entity_poly.type
_entity_poly.pdbx_seq_one_letter_code
_entity_poly.pdbx_strand_id
1 'polypeptide(L)'
;MRTPSAHLLALLTLPAALAVLLSCGEATRAASAPMDAPPIAAAAALPPAEPLLNLPTYAQEAMPRLLSETGVFSDTATLTPVAGLLPYEVNAALWTDGARKQRWLLVPQDHRQGDDGRTISFSTHGEWYFPSGTVAVKQFDLPMDARDPTIVRRLETRILIRGLDGLIFGATYRWRDDQRDAELLNESRNEDLTITSADGSTHTQRWTYPGRSDCLTCHNRTAGGLLGINTRQLNRPGHDGVNQLAAWNARGLFDPAFPQEQLADLPRLPAYDDPRTPVVERVRSYLDANCSHCHRPGAMVFSSYDARYETPLERQNLLHARPVNDYGIDRARYVKPNDPWRSMLLVRLEKNDTMKMPPLGRNVVDQRAIALLREWITSMEGLQTLPPVVVTLHGDPTTGAVEVHATHSDPLAELHYTLDGAIPDDDSPRYTTPLQLTAPSSLRIKAIREGFFSSVAVPVMIGR
;
A
#
# COMPACT_ATOMS: atom_id res chain seq x y z
N MET A 1 53.10 42.71 61.66
CA MET A 1 53.74 41.71 62.54
C MET A 1 53.62 40.34 61.90
N ARG A 2 54.76 39.68 61.70
CA ARG A 2 54.98 38.22 61.55
C ARG A 2 54.28 37.47 60.41
N THR A 3 55.07 37.22 59.37
CA THR A 3 55.20 35.92 58.68
C THR A 3 55.64 34.82 59.67
N PRO A 4 55.38 33.50 59.45
CA PRO A 4 56.14 32.65 58.49
C PRO A 4 55.33 31.54 57.75
N SER A 5 55.67 31.26 56.49
CA SER A 5 56.38 30.06 55.94
C SER A 5 55.51 28.81 55.75
N ALA A 6 55.17 28.35 54.54
CA ALA A 6 55.96 27.85 53.39
C ALA A 6 56.16 26.31 53.41
N HIS A 7 55.59 25.61 52.42
CA HIS A 7 56.13 24.49 51.63
C HIS A 7 55.22 24.29 50.39
N LEU A 8 55.68 24.62 49.17
CA LEU A 8 56.06 23.71 48.05
C LEU A 8 54.94 22.70 47.67
N LEU A 9 54.50 22.48 46.42
CA LEU A 9 55.12 22.61 45.09
C LEU A 9 54.01 22.43 44.00
N ALA A 10 54.15 23.17 42.88
CA ALA A 10 53.72 22.90 41.48
C ALA A 10 52.31 22.35 41.13
N LEU A 11 51.56 23.12 40.32
CA LEU A 11 51.22 22.79 38.91
C LEU A 11 50.30 23.88 38.33
N LEU A 12 50.70 24.42 37.16
CA LEU A 12 50.03 25.52 36.48
C LEU A 12 48.64 25.14 35.95
N THR A 13 47.65 25.99 36.19
CA THR A 13 46.37 26.03 35.46
C THR A 13 46.13 27.44 34.94
N LEU A 14 45.90 27.59 33.63
CA LEU A 14 45.37 28.79 32.99
C LEU A 14 44.04 28.42 32.33
N PRO A 15 42.91 29.08 32.65
CA PRO A 15 41.71 28.99 31.83
C PRO A 15 41.70 30.12 30.80
N ALA A 16 41.62 29.75 29.52
CA ALA A 16 41.47 30.69 28.41
C ALA A 16 40.00 31.09 28.25
N ALA A 17 39.73 32.39 28.37
CA ALA A 17 38.57 33.04 27.79
C ALA A 17 38.92 33.45 26.36
N LEU A 18 38.07 33.14 25.37
CA LEU A 18 38.20 33.72 24.04
C LEU A 18 36.84 34.15 23.50
N ALA A 19 36.81 35.43 23.15
CA ALA A 19 35.68 36.20 22.67
C ALA A 19 35.22 35.73 21.27
N VAL A 20 33.90 35.76 21.08
CA VAL A 20 33.24 35.58 19.78
C VAL A 20 33.15 36.94 19.10
N LEU A 21 33.74 37.07 17.91
CA LEU A 21 33.52 38.18 16.98
C LEU A 21 33.16 37.62 15.60
N LEU A 22 32.08 38.17 15.04
CA LEU A 22 31.55 37.93 13.71
C LEU A 22 32.56 38.27 12.61
N SER A 23 32.56 37.48 11.54
CA SER A 23 32.99 37.91 10.21
C SER A 23 32.11 37.24 9.15
N CYS A 24 31.47 38.07 8.33
CA CYS A 24 30.81 37.67 7.09
C CYS A 24 31.83 37.08 6.10
N GLY A 25 31.43 36.06 5.35
CA GLY A 25 32.17 35.52 4.21
C GLY A 25 31.18 35.05 3.15
N GLU A 26 31.22 35.70 1.98
CA GLU A 26 30.47 35.33 0.79
C GLU A 26 30.80 33.89 0.36
N ALA A 27 29.81 32.99 0.44
CA ALA A 27 29.91 31.67 -0.14
C ALA A 27 29.54 31.76 -1.63
N THR A 28 30.57 31.78 -2.47
CA THR A 28 30.47 31.53 -3.91
C THR A 28 29.66 30.27 -4.18
N ARG A 29 28.58 30.45 -4.95
CA ARG A 29 27.68 29.43 -5.47
C ARG A 29 28.48 28.48 -6.37
N ALA A 30 28.93 27.35 -5.83
CA ALA A 30 29.42 26.24 -6.63
C ALA A 30 28.23 25.66 -7.41
N ALA A 31 28.22 25.87 -8.73
CA ALA A 31 27.32 25.16 -9.62
C ALA A 31 27.58 23.65 -9.44
N SER A 32 26.56 22.91 -9.02
CA SER A 32 26.59 21.45 -8.99
C SER A 32 26.85 20.94 -10.40
N ALA A 33 28.00 20.34 -10.63
CA ALA A 33 28.24 19.53 -11.82
C ALA A 33 27.17 18.43 -11.91
N PRO A 34 26.73 18.06 -13.13
CA PRO A 34 25.82 16.93 -13.29
C PRO A 34 26.48 15.69 -12.71
N MET A 35 25.76 14.97 -11.84
CA MET A 35 26.19 13.63 -11.43
C MET A 35 26.14 12.75 -12.68
N ASP A 36 27.30 12.51 -13.29
CA ASP A 36 27.44 11.45 -14.28
C ASP A 36 26.96 10.15 -13.62
N ALA A 37 25.87 9.59 -14.14
CA ALA A 37 25.43 8.26 -13.76
C ALA A 37 26.61 7.30 -13.98
N PRO A 38 26.90 6.38 -13.04
CA PRO A 38 27.93 5.38 -13.27
C PRO A 38 27.65 4.69 -14.62
N PRO A 39 28.69 4.43 -15.45
CA PRO A 39 28.49 3.72 -16.70
C PRO A 39 27.72 2.44 -16.39
N ILE A 40 26.66 2.17 -17.14
CA ILE A 40 25.93 0.91 -17.08
C ILE A 40 26.99 -0.15 -17.30
N ALA A 41 27.48 -0.77 -16.23
CA ALA A 41 28.39 -1.89 -16.33
C ALA A 41 27.70 -2.85 -17.28
N ALA A 42 28.37 -3.20 -18.38
CA ALA A 42 27.82 -4.04 -19.43
C ALA A 42 27.11 -5.21 -18.74
N ALA A 43 25.79 -5.15 -18.72
CA ALA A 43 25.00 -6.06 -17.94
C ALA A 43 25.25 -7.42 -18.58
N ALA A 44 25.95 -8.30 -17.85
CA ALA A 44 26.29 -9.61 -18.39
C ALA A 44 25.01 -10.26 -18.92
N ALA A 45 25.10 -10.79 -20.16
CA ALA A 45 24.01 -11.55 -20.75
C ALA A 45 23.58 -12.62 -19.75
N LEU A 46 22.26 -12.79 -19.57
CA LEU A 46 21.78 -13.80 -18.65
C LEU A 46 22.20 -15.17 -19.17
N PRO A 47 22.70 -16.06 -18.30
CA PRO A 47 22.84 -17.46 -18.69
C PRO A 47 21.46 -17.96 -19.15
N PRO A 48 21.40 -18.87 -20.14
CA PRO A 48 20.15 -19.50 -20.52
C PRO A 48 19.50 -20.10 -19.27
N ALA A 49 18.28 -19.65 -18.95
CA ALA A 49 17.50 -20.25 -17.89
C ALA A 49 16.61 -21.30 -18.54
N GLU A 50 16.58 -22.52 -17.99
CA GLU A 50 15.63 -23.52 -18.47
C GLU A 50 14.21 -22.94 -18.39
N PRO A 51 13.47 -22.86 -19.51
CA PRO A 51 12.14 -22.27 -19.52
C PRO A 51 11.24 -23.01 -18.53
N LEU A 52 10.45 -22.26 -17.76
CA LEU A 52 9.52 -22.77 -16.74
C LEU A 52 10.16 -23.53 -15.56
N LEU A 53 11.47 -23.82 -15.55
CA LEU A 53 12.11 -24.61 -14.50
C LEU A 53 11.39 -25.97 -14.35
N ASN A 54 11.06 -26.40 -13.13
CA ASN A 54 10.24 -27.60 -12.89
C ASN A 54 8.74 -27.27 -12.75
N LEU A 55 8.29 -26.13 -13.28
CA LEU A 55 6.90 -25.68 -13.16
C LEU A 55 6.06 -26.18 -14.35
N PRO A 56 4.75 -26.36 -14.13
CA PRO A 56 3.83 -26.74 -15.19
C PRO A 56 3.75 -25.71 -16.32
N THR A 57 3.40 -26.23 -17.50
CA THR A 57 3.25 -25.47 -18.75
C THR A 57 1.86 -24.86 -18.89
N TYR A 58 0.85 -25.55 -18.34
CA TYR A 58 -0.56 -25.15 -18.40
C TYR A 58 -1.23 -25.24 -17.02
N ALA A 59 -2.33 -24.50 -16.83
CA ALA A 59 -2.99 -24.35 -15.54
C ALA A 59 -3.56 -25.67 -14.94
N GLN A 60 -3.92 -26.62 -15.80
CA GLN A 60 -4.47 -27.93 -15.47
C GLN A 60 -3.42 -28.94 -14.98
N GLU A 61 -2.14 -28.68 -15.21
CA GLU A 61 -1.07 -29.54 -14.75
C GLU A 61 -0.78 -29.33 -13.26
N ALA A 62 -0.26 -30.37 -12.61
CA ALA A 62 0.04 -30.33 -11.19
C ALA A 62 1.25 -29.41 -10.92
N MET A 63 1.12 -28.55 -9.91
CA MET A 63 2.27 -27.85 -9.35
C MET A 63 3.09 -28.81 -8.47
N PRO A 64 4.42 -28.65 -8.38
CA PRO A 64 5.24 -29.35 -7.40
C PRO A 64 4.72 -29.13 -5.97
N ARG A 65 4.81 -30.15 -5.12
CA ARG A 65 4.21 -30.11 -3.78
C ARG A 65 5.04 -29.24 -2.84
N LEU A 66 6.35 -29.26 -2.99
CA LEU A 66 7.29 -28.46 -2.20
C LEU A 66 7.87 -27.33 -3.04
N LEU A 67 8.21 -26.22 -2.39
CA LEU A 67 8.86 -25.10 -3.05
C LEU A 67 10.26 -25.49 -3.57
N SER A 68 10.99 -26.31 -2.83
CA SER A 68 12.28 -26.88 -3.26
C SER A 68 12.21 -27.70 -4.56
N GLU A 69 11.04 -28.27 -4.89
CA GLU A 69 10.84 -29.06 -6.11
C GLU A 69 10.60 -28.19 -7.35
N THR A 70 10.24 -26.91 -7.17
CA THR A 70 9.89 -26.00 -8.28
C THR A 70 11.08 -25.56 -9.13
N GLY A 71 12.29 -25.65 -8.57
CA GLY A 71 13.51 -25.17 -9.20
C GLY A 71 13.68 -23.65 -9.18
N VAL A 72 12.83 -22.87 -8.50
CA VAL A 72 12.99 -21.40 -8.44
C VAL A 72 14.16 -20.97 -7.56
N PHE A 73 14.49 -21.76 -6.53
CA PHE A 73 15.64 -21.53 -5.66
C PHE A 73 16.59 -22.73 -5.75
N SER A 74 17.89 -22.46 -5.90
CA SER A 74 18.93 -23.48 -5.75
C SER A 74 19.10 -23.91 -4.29
N ASP A 75 18.74 -23.02 -3.36
CA ASP A 75 18.59 -23.30 -1.93
C ASP A 75 17.42 -22.50 -1.37
N THR A 76 16.32 -23.21 -1.09
CA THR A 76 15.11 -22.63 -0.52
C THR A 76 15.37 -22.02 0.86
N ALA A 77 16.20 -22.63 1.71
CA ALA A 77 16.42 -22.15 3.08
C ALA A 77 17.06 -20.76 3.12
N THR A 78 17.85 -20.41 2.11
CA THR A 78 18.47 -19.09 1.96
C THR A 78 17.76 -18.21 0.92
N LEU A 79 16.71 -18.73 0.25
CA LEU A 79 16.05 -18.10 -0.90
C LEU A 79 17.04 -17.73 -2.01
N THR A 80 18.08 -18.54 -2.23
CA THR A 80 19.07 -18.30 -3.26
C THR A 80 18.45 -18.61 -4.63
N PRO A 81 18.20 -17.61 -5.50
CA PRO A 81 17.55 -17.83 -6.78
C PRO A 81 18.45 -18.60 -7.73
N VAL A 82 17.85 -19.42 -8.60
CA VAL A 82 18.58 -20.03 -9.72
C VAL A 82 19.06 -18.97 -10.72
N ALA A 83 20.04 -19.34 -11.53
CA ALA A 83 20.54 -18.49 -12.60
C ALA A 83 19.40 -18.09 -13.57
N GLY A 84 19.35 -16.81 -13.95
CA GLY A 84 18.30 -16.25 -14.82
C GLY A 84 17.02 -15.79 -14.12
N LEU A 85 16.82 -16.11 -12.84
CA LEU A 85 15.74 -15.58 -12.03
C LEU A 85 16.14 -14.20 -11.45
N LEU A 86 15.68 -13.12 -12.08
CA LEU A 86 16.13 -11.75 -11.83
C LEU A 86 15.45 -11.13 -10.62
N PRO A 87 16.17 -10.70 -9.57
CA PRO A 87 15.57 -9.94 -8.48
C PRO A 87 15.16 -8.54 -8.96
N TYR A 88 14.04 -8.03 -8.47
CA TYR A 88 13.61 -6.66 -8.73
C TYR A 88 12.85 -6.03 -7.56
N GLU A 89 12.90 -4.71 -7.52
CA GLU A 89 12.17 -3.86 -6.60
C GLU A 89 11.16 -2.98 -7.33
N VAL A 90 10.14 -2.55 -6.58
CA VAL A 90 9.07 -1.68 -7.08
C VAL A 90 9.12 -0.34 -6.35
N ASN A 91 8.81 0.76 -7.02
CA ASN A 91 8.77 2.09 -6.42
C ASN A 91 7.75 2.20 -5.28
N ALA A 92 6.53 1.67 -5.49
CA ALA A 92 5.45 1.66 -4.51
C ALA A 92 4.93 0.24 -4.32
N ALA A 93 5.11 -0.32 -3.13
CA ALA A 93 4.70 -1.68 -2.82
C ALA A 93 3.21 -1.75 -2.47
N LEU A 94 2.54 -2.80 -2.99
CA LEU A 94 1.23 -3.24 -2.51
C LEU A 94 1.30 -3.57 -1.01
N TRP A 95 0.38 -3.01 -0.22
CA TRP A 95 0.18 -3.31 1.19
C TRP A 95 -0.37 -4.74 1.37
N THR A 96 0.19 -5.48 2.32
CA THR A 96 -0.25 -6.84 2.67
C THR A 96 0.09 -7.08 4.12
N ASP A 97 -0.71 -6.48 5.02
CA ASP A 97 -0.64 -6.67 6.47
C ASP A 97 0.76 -6.50 7.09
N GLY A 98 1.55 -5.55 6.57
CA GLY A 98 2.91 -5.29 7.05
C GLY A 98 4.00 -6.21 6.51
N ALA A 99 3.67 -7.18 5.64
CA ALA A 99 4.67 -8.09 5.08
C ALA A 99 5.63 -7.38 4.12
N ARG A 100 6.93 -7.66 4.35
CA ARG A 100 8.04 -7.36 3.44
C ARG A 100 8.00 -8.32 2.27
N LYS A 101 8.43 -7.85 1.10
CA LYS A 101 8.31 -8.60 -0.14
C LYS A 101 9.61 -8.58 -0.92
N GLN A 102 10.12 -9.76 -1.22
CA GLN A 102 11.16 -9.94 -2.23
C GLN A 102 10.53 -10.48 -3.50
N ARG A 103 11.07 -10.11 -4.65
CA ARG A 103 10.47 -10.45 -5.95
C ARG A 103 11.52 -10.85 -6.94
N TRP A 104 11.16 -11.82 -7.77
CA TRP A 104 11.97 -12.23 -8.89
C TRP A 104 11.14 -12.45 -10.16
N LEU A 105 11.79 -12.32 -11.31
CA LEU A 105 11.20 -12.56 -12.62
C LEU A 105 12.15 -13.40 -13.47
N LEU A 106 11.63 -14.47 -14.07
CA LEU A 106 12.29 -15.22 -15.12
C LEU A 106 11.54 -14.96 -16.42
N VAL A 107 12.25 -14.51 -17.45
CA VAL A 107 11.73 -14.31 -18.80
C VAL A 107 12.47 -15.27 -19.73
N PRO A 108 11.79 -16.22 -20.40
CA PRO A 108 12.45 -17.20 -21.25
C PRO A 108 13.13 -16.52 -22.44
N GLN A 109 14.40 -16.85 -22.66
CA GLN A 109 15.22 -16.32 -23.76
C GLN A 109 15.45 -17.33 -24.89
N ASP A 110 15.13 -18.61 -24.67
CA ASP A 110 15.27 -19.69 -25.64
C ASP A 110 13.98 -19.93 -26.43
N HIS A 111 14.13 -20.28 -27.71
CA HIS A 111 12.99 -20.64 -28.57
C HIS A 111 12.35 -21.96 -28.14
N ARG A 112 11.03 -21.97 -28.08
CA ARG A 112 10.18 -23.15 -27.88
C ARG A 112 9.03 -23.18 -28.86
N GLN A 113 8.45 -24.37 -29.00
CA GLN A 113 7.25 -24.59 -29.78
C GLN A 113 6.05 -23.92 -29.11
N GLY A 114 5.37 -23.02 -29.83
CA GLY A 114 4.22 -22.27 -29.30
C GLY A 114 4.58 -20.93 -28.63
N ASP A 115 5.82 -20.47 -28.72
CA ASP A 115 6.23 -19.17 -28.18
C ASP A 115 5.59 -17.99 -28.93
N ASP A 116 5.13 -17.00 -28.18
CA ASP A 116 4.62 -15.72 -28.68
C ASP A 116 5.63 -14.57 -28.55
N GLY A 117 6.90 -14.90 -28.29
CA GLY A 117 7.99 -13.97 -28.12
C GLY A 117 9.04 -14.50 -27.13
N ARG A 118 10.17 -13.79 -27.02
CA ARG A 118 11.26 -14.07 -26.06
C ARG A 118 11.61 -12.86 -25.20
N THR A 119 10.90 -11.77 -25.42
CA THR A 119 11.13 -10.46 -24.82
C THR A 119 9.82 -9.95 -24.26
N ILE A 120 9.92 -9.09 -23.26
CA ILE A 120 8.82 -8.32 -22.73
C ILE A 120 8.45 -7.28 -23.78
N SER A 121 7.17 -7.23 -24.17
CA SER A 121 6.65 -6.13 -24.99
C SER A 121 6.66 -4.86 -24.14
N PHE A 122 7.66 -4.02 -24.37
CA PHE A 122 7.88 -2.81 -23.59
C PHE A 122 6.82 -1.76 -23.92
N SER A 123 6.34 -1.08 -22.89
CA SER A 123 5.49 0.10 -23.04
C SER A 123 5.87 1.15 -21.99
N THR A 124 5.98 2.40 -22.42
CA THR A 124 6.20 3.53 -21.51
C THR A 124 5.04 3.69 -20.52
N HIS A 125 3.80 3.39 -20.95
CA HIS A 125 2.58 3.55 -20.15
C HIS A 125 1.78 2.24 -20.10
N GLY A 126 0.95 2.09 -19.08
CA GLY A 126 0.14 0.89 -18.88
C GLY A 126 0.96 -0.31 -18.40
N GLU A 127 0.46 -1.51 -18.73
CA GLU A 127 1.10 -2.77 -18.35
C GLU A 127 1.95 -3.30 -19.50
N TRP A 128 3.01 -4.03 -19.16
CA TRP A 128 3.76 -4.78 -20.15
C TRP A 128 3.07 -6.10 -20.49
N TYR A 129 3.39 -6.63 -21.67
CA TYR A 129 3.08 -8.02 -22.00
C TYR A 129 4.33 -8.86 -21.88
N PHE A 130 4.19 -10.02 -21.26
CA PHE A 130 5.27 -10.96 -21.03
C PHE A 130 5.13 -12.13 -21.99
N PRO A 131 6.24 -12.71 -22.47
CA PRO A 131 6.17 -13.89 -23.31
C PRO A 131 5.73 -15.12 -22.51
N SER A 132 5.16 -16.11 -23.19
CA SER A 132 4.78 -17.40 -22.63
C SER A 132 5.98 -18.02 -21.93
N GLY A 133 5.79 -18.74 -20.82
CA GLY A 133 6.88 -19.28 -20.00
C GLY A 133 7.49 -18.31 -18.98
N THR A 134 7.02 -17.06 -18.91
CA THR A 134 7.45 -16.11 -17.87
C THR A 134 7.00 -16.59 -16.48
N VAL A 135 7.90 -16.53 -15.50
CA VAL A 135 7.64 -16.90 -14.10
C VAL A 135 7.92 -15.70 -13.19
N ALA A 136 6.94 -15.28 -12.41
CA ALA A 136 7.09 -14.24 -11.39
C ALA A 136 6.95 -14.86 -10.00
N VAL A 137 7.96 -14.62 -9.15
CA VAL A 137 8.03 -15.16 -7.78
C VAL A 137 7.94 -13.99 -6.80
N LYS A 138 7.13 -14.13 -5.75
CA LYS A 138 7.02 -13.17 -4.65
C LYS A 138 7.12 -13.89 -3.31
N GLN A 139 8.09 -13.53 -2.50
CA GLN A 139 8.23 -13.99 -1.11
C GLN A 139 7.59 -12.97 -0.16
N PHE A 140 6.90 -13.44 0.88
CA PHE A 140 6.27 -12.61 1.90
C PHE A 140 6.80 -12.96 3.30
N ASP A 141 7.49 -11.99 3.91
CA ASP A 141 8.07 -12.12 5.24
C ASP A 141 7.41 -11.12 6.18
N LEU A 142 6.91 -11.59 7.32
CA LEU A 142 6.26 -10.75 8.32
C LEU A 142 7.21 -10.49 9.49
N PRO A 143 7.52 -9.22 9.82
CA PRO A 143 8.15 -8.87 11.09
C PRO A 143 7.26 -9.27 12.27
N MET A 144 7.80 -10.07 13.19
CA MET A 144 7.06 -10.63 14.33
C MET A 144 7.20 -9.79 15.60
N ASP A 145 8.23 -8.95 15.68
CA ASP A 145 8.47 -8.03 16.78
C ASP A 145 8.76 -6.62 16.25
N ALA A 146 7.92 -5.65 16.62
CA ALA A 146 8.09 -4.26 16.21
C ALA A 146 9.30 -3.57 16.87
N ARG A 147 9.85 -4.14 17.96
CA ARG A 147 11.04 -3.64 18.65
C ARG A 147 12.33 -4.09 17.96
N ASP A 148 12.29 -5.26 17.31
CA ASP A 148 13.36 -5.77 16.46
C ASP A 148 12.78 -6.30 15.13
N PRO A 149 12.72 -5.45 14.09
CA PRO A 149 12.10 -5.82 12.84
C PRO A 149 13.00 -6.72 11.97
N THR A 150 14.11 -7.23 12.50
CA THR A 150 14.90 -8.32 11.89
C THR A 150 14.36 -9.70 12.27
N ILE A 151 13.58 -9.79 13.35
CA ILE A 151 12.85 -11.01 13.73
C ILE A 151 11.66 -11.14 12.79
N VAL A 152 11.83 -11.96 11.75
CA VAL A 152 10.83 -12.18 10.71
C VAL A 152 10.42 -13.64 10.64
N ARG A 153 9.17 -13.89 10.24
CA ARG A 153 8.68 -15.20 9.82
C ARG A 153 8.36 -15.17 8.33
N ARG A 154 8.92 -16.12 7.58
CA ARG A 154 8.50 -16.42 6.21
C ARG A 154 7.12 -17.03 6.27
N LEU A 155 6.16 -16.42 5.59
CA LEU A 155 4.78 -16.90 5.57
C LEU A 155 4.49 -17.63 4.28
N GLU A 156 4.73 -16.98 3.13
CA GLU A 156 4.38 -17.56 1.85
C GLU A 156 5.30 -17.15 0.69
N THR A 157 5.41 -18.05 -0.28
CA THR A 157 5.96 -17.79 -1.61
C THR A 157 4.85 -17.93 -2.63
N ARG A 158 4.57 -16.90 -3.41
CA ARG A 158 3.63 -16.97 -4.53
C ARG A 158 4.41 -17.08 -5.83
N ILE A 159 4.02 -18.05 -6.66
CA ILE A 159 4.57 -18.26 -8.00
C ILE A 159 3.44 -18.05 -9.00
N LEU A 160 3.65 -17.15 -9.95
CA LEU A 160 2.76 -16.90 -11.09
C LEU A 160 3.48 -17.24 -12.37
N ILE A 161 2.77 -17.92 -13.26
CA ILE A 161 3.27 -18.45 -14.52
C ILE A 161 2.38 -17.92 -15.63
N ARG A 162 3.00 -17.44 -16.70
CA ARG A 162 2.31 -17.28 -17.99
C ARG A 162 2.48 -18.58 -18.76
N GLY A 163 1.41 -19.37 -18.87
CA GLY A 163 1.41 -20.63 -19.60
C GLY A 163 1.68 -20.47 -21.09
N LEU A 164 1.94 -21.58 -21.79
CA LEU A 164 2.18 -21.54 -23.24
C LEU A 164 0.94 -21.16 -24.06
N ASP A 165 -0.25 -21.32 -23.49
CA ASP A 165 -1.51 -20.83 -24.03
C ASP A 165 -1.78 -19.34 -23.76
N GLY A 166 -0.82 -18.64 -23.12
CA GLY A 166 -0.91 -17.24 -22.74
C GLY A 166 -1.76 -16.96 -21.50
N LEU A 167 -2.34 -17.99 -20.86
CA LEU A 167 -3.09 -17.82 -19.63
C LEU A 167 -2.16 -17.62 -18.43
N ILE A 168 -2.61 -16.81 -17.47
CA ILE A 168 -1.93 -16.65 -16.18
C ILE A 168 -2.53 -17.64 -15.18
N PHE A 169 -1.66 -18.36 -14.47
CA PHE A 169 -2.04 -19.18 -13.34
C PHE A 169 -0.92 -19.17 -12.30
N GLY A 170 -1.16 -19.74 -11.12
CA GLY A 170 -0.15 -19.74 -10.08
C GLY A 170 -0.53 -20.53 -8.84
N ALA A 171 0.31 -20.39 -7.84
CA ALA A 171 0.17 -21.09 -6.57
C ALA A 171 0.77 -20.28 -5.42
N THR A 172 0.25 -20.57 -4.23
CA THR A 172 0.81 -20.11 -2.95
C THR A 172 1.45 -21.29 -2.26
N TYR A 173 2.70 -21.14 -1.84
CA TYR A 173 3.41 -22.10 -0.99
C TYR A 173 3.49 -21.52 0.42
N ARG A 174 2.94 -22.21 1.42
CA ARG A 174 3.03 -21.80 2.83
C ARG A 174 4.30 -22.37 3.44
N TRP A 175 5.11 -21.50 4.05
CA TRP A 175 6.32 -21.91 4.73
C TRP A 175 6.03 -22.82 5.93
N ARG A 176 6.87 -23.84 6.09
CA ARG A 176 6.85 -24.70 7.28
C ARG A 176 7.43 -23.98 8.48
N ASP A 177 7.13 -24.47 9.68
CA ASP A 177 7.57 -23.84 10.92
C ASP A 177 9.10 -23.90 11.11
N ASP A 178 9.78 -24.86 10.46
CA ASP A 178 11.25 -24.95 10.43
C ASP A 178 11.92 -23.89 9.53
N GLN A 179 11.13 -23.16 8.73
CA GLN A 179 11.59 -22.12 7.80
C GLN A 179 12.61 -22.62 6.77
N ARG A 180 12.63 -23.93 6.48
CA ARG A 180 13.54 -24.56 5.51
C ARG A 180 12.93 -24.79 4.14
N ASP A 181 11.61 -24.97 4.07
CA ASP A 181 10.86 -25.20 2.84
C ASP A 181 9.41 -24.72 2.99
N ALA A 182 8.66 -24.75 1.90
CA ALA A 182 7.25 -24.36 1.86
C ALA A 182 6.41 -25.39 1.09
N GLU A 183 5.15 -25.56 1.51
CA GLU A 183 4.22 -26.55 0.97
C GLU A 183 3.13 -25.87 0.15
N LEU A 184 2.79 -26.45 -1.00
CA LEU A 184 1.72 -26.00 -1.87
C LEU A 184 0.38 -25.94 -1.12
N LEU A 185 -0.30 -24.80 -1.20
CA LEU A 185 -1.67 -24.63 -0.76
C LEU A 185 -2.65 -24.88 -1.91
N ASN A 186 -3.60 -25.78 -1.68
CA ASN A 186 -4.69 -26.05 -2.61
C ASN A 186 -5.84 -25.05 -2.48
N GLU A 187 -6.11 -24.61 -1.24
CA GLU A 187 -7.22 -23.72 -0.90
C GLU A 187 -6.73 -22.57 -0.01
N SER A 188 -7.57 -21.54 0.12
CA SER A 188 -7.33 -20.42 1.02
C SER A 188 -7.23 -20.90 2.47
N ARG A 189 -6.32 -20.31 3.25
CA ARG A 189 -6.11 -20.68 4.65
C ARG A 189 -5.92 -19.44 5.50
N ASN A 190 -6.43 -19.48 6.73
CA ASN A 190 -6.14 -18.48 7.75
C ASN A 190 -5.16 -19.02 8.79
N GLU A 191 -4.31 -18.15 9.31
CA GLU A 191 -3.42 -18.41 10.43
C GLU A 191 -3.38 -17.20 11.37
N ASP A 192 -3.53 -17.44 12.67
CA ASP A 192 -3.42 -16.41 13.68
C ASP A 192 -1.98 -16.35 14.21
N LEU A 193 -1.37 -15.18 14.09
CA LEU A 193 0.03 -14.91 14.43
C LEU A 193 0.08 -14.04 15.67
N THR A 194 0.95 -14.36 16.63
CA THR A 194 1.20 -13.48 17.78
C THR A 194 2.31 -12.50 17.40
N ILE A 195 1.99 -11.20 17.38
CA ILE A 195 2.90 -10.12 17.04
C ILE A 195 3.21 -9.31 18.29
N THR A 196 4.50 -9.01 18.50
CA THR A 196 4.94 -8.12 19.59
C THR A 196 4.95 -6.67 19.11
N SER A 197 4.24 -5.81 19.83
CA SER A 197 4.12 -4.39 19.61
C SER A 197 5.36 -3.63 20.12
N ALA A 198 5.51 -2.37 19.70
CA ALA A 198 6.64 -1.54 20.11
C ALA A 198 6.70 -1.27 21.62
N ASP A 199 5.56 -1.28 22.31
CA ASP A 199 5.45 -1.14 23.77
C ASP A 199 5.69 -2.46 24.54
N GLY A 200 5.98 -3.55 23.83
CA GLY A 200 6.20 -4.88 24.39
C GLY A 200 4.92 -5.69 24.64
N SER A 201 3.74 -5.13 24.40
CA SER A 201 2.49 -5.89 24.42
C SER A 201 2.43 -6.86 23.23
N THR A 202 1.59 -7.90 23.31
CA THR A 202 1.36 -8.83 22.19
C THR A 202 -0.08 -8.74 21.73
N HIS A 203 -0.31 -8.88 20.43
CA HIS A 203 -1.64 -8.98 19.85
C HIS A 203 -1.69 -10.09 18.78
N THR A 204 -2.90 -10.57 18.51
CA THR A 204 -3.13 -11.55 17.44
C THR A 204 -3.38 -10.84 16.11
N GLN A 205 -2.59 -11.17 15.10
CA GLN A 205 -2.79 -10.76 13.72
C GLN A 205 -3.18 -11.97 12.86
N ARG A 206 -4.34 -11.89 12.21
CA ARG A 206 -4.80 -12.88 11.23
C ARG A 206 -4.03 -12.69 9.92
N TRP A 207 -3.39 -13.74 9.41
CA TRP A 207 -2.90 -13.83 8.05
C TRP A 207 -3.83 -14.69 7.19
N THR A 208 -4.11 -14.27 5.97
CA THR A 208 -4.90 -15.04 4.99
C THR A 208 -4.02 -15.39 3.79
N TYR A 209 -3.69 -16.67 3.67
CA TYR A 209 -3.04 -17.23 2.49
C TYR A 209 -4.07 -17.37 1.36
N PRO A 210 -3.89 -16.75 0.19
CA PRO A 210 -4.85 -16.89 -0.89
C PRO A 210 -4.76 -18.27 -1.54
N GLY A 211 -5.92 -18.82 -1.89
CA GLY A 211 -6.02 -19.99 -2.75
C GLY A 211 -5.74 -19.64 -4.21
N ARG A 212 -5.66 -20.66 -5.08
CA ARG A 212 -5.35 -20.44 -6.52
C ARG A 212 -6.37 -19.54 -7.22
N SER A 213 -7.66 -19.69 -6.90
CA SER A 213 -8.74 -18.86 -7.46
C SER A 213 -8.69 -17.40 -6.99
N ASP A 214 -8.28 -17.16 -5.73
CA ASP A 214 -8.19 -15.81 -5.17
C ASP A 214 -7.16 -14.96 -5.93
N CYS A 215 -6.03 -15.57 -6.31
CA CYS A 215 -4.99 -14.92 -7.11
C CYS A 215 -5.56 -14.37 -8.43
N LEU A 216 -6.39 -15.13 -9.12
CA LEU A 216 -6.96 -14.75 -10.42
C LEU A 216 -8.01 -13.63 -10.34
N THR A 217 -8.49 -13.30 -9.15
CA THR A 217 -9.32 -12.09 -8.94
C THR A 217 -8.54 -10.83 -9.36
N CYS A 218 -7.26 -10.76 -9.01
CA CYS A 218 -6.40 -9.62 -9.33
C CYS A 218 -5.52 -9.87 -10.56
N HIS A 219 -5.04 -11.10 -10.75
CA HIS A 219 -4.13 -11.49 -11.83
C HIS A 219 -4.87 -11.84 -13.12
N ASN A 220 -5.70 -10.90 -13.59
CA ASN A 220 -6.52 -11.05 -14.79
C ASN A 220 -5.95 -10.27 -15.99
N ARG A 221 -6.50 -10.53 -17.18
CA ARG A 221 -6.05 -9.90 -18.44
C ARG A 221 -6.17 -8.38 -18.44
N THR A 222 -7.23 -7.82 -17.84
CA THR A 222 -7.44 -6.36 -17.81
C THR A 222 -6.35 -5.63 -17.00
N ALA A 223 -5.85 -6.28 -15.94
CA ALA A 223 -4.75 -5.76 -15.13
C ALA A 223 -3.35 -6.18 -15.64
N GLY A 224 -3.24 -6.77 -16.84
CA GLY A 224 -1.98 -7.21 -17.45
C GLY A 224 -1.45 -8.56 -16.94
N GLY A 225 -2.15 -9.22 -16.01
CA GLY A 225 -1.78 -10.55 -15.52
C GLY A 225 -0.67 -10.55 -14.47
N LEU A 226 0.50 -9.96 -14.75
CA LEU A 226 1.62 -9.84 -13.80
C LEU A 226 1.66 -8.45 -13.16
N LEU A 227 1.14 -8.34 -11.95
CA LEU A 227 0.91 -7.07 -11.27
C LEU A 227 2.20 -6.46 -10.68
N GLY A 228 2.36 -5.16 -10.89
CA GLY A 228 3.43 -4.34 -10.32
C GLY A 228 4.75 -4.40 -11.10
N ILE A 229 4.75 -4.99 -12.30
CA ILE A 229 5.92 -5.09 -13.19
C ILE A 229 5.66 -4.28 -14.45
N ASN A 230 6.00 -2.99 -14.40
CA ASN A 230 5.83 -2.04 -15.49
C ASN A 230 6.82 -0.88 -15.34
N THR A 231 6.88 -0.01 -16.35
CA THR A 231 7.83 1.11 -16.43
C THR A 231 7.82 1.99 -15.18
N ARG A 232 6.64 2.44 -14.74
CA ARG A 232 6.51 3.35 -13.58
C ARG A 232 6.93 2.72 -12.25
N GLN A 233 6.81 1.40 -12.11
CA GLN A 233 7.26 0.69 -10.91
C GLN A 233 8.77 0.37 -10.93
N LEU A 234 9.33 0.06 -12.10
CA LEU A 234 10.71 -0.40 -12.23
C LEU A 234 11.71 0.72 -12.53
N ASN A 235 11.26 1.93 -12.90
CA ASN A 235 12.15 3.08 -13.08
C ASN A 235 12.71 3.55 -11.72
N ARG A 236 13.73 2.85 -11.24
CA ARG A 236 14.48 3.09 -10.01
C ARG A 236 15.77 2.26 -10.00
N PRO A 237 16.76 2.62 -9.16
CA PRO A 237 17.87 1.74 -8.86
C PRO A 237 17.41 0.38 -8.31
N GLY A 238 18.05 -0.69 -8.77
CA GLY A 238 17.95 -2.04 -8.24
C GLY A 238 18.96 -2.30 -7.12
N HIS A 239 19.17 -3.57 -6.81
CA HIS A 239 20.06 -4.02 -5.73
C HIS A 239 21.54 -3.69 -5.98
N ASP A 240 21.94 -3.59 -7.25
CA ASP A 240 23.29 -3.22 -7.69
C ASP A 240 23.49 -1.70 -7.84
N GLY A 241 22.47 -0.90 -7.51
CA GLY A 241 22.47 0.56 -7.68
C GLY A 241 22.25 1.03 -9.11
N VAL A 242 22.16 0.13 -10.09
CA VAL A 242 21.87 0.46 -11.49
C VAL A 242 20.36 0.56 -11.68
N ASN A 243 19.89 1.48 -12.52
CA ASN A 243 18.46 1.54 -12.85
C ASN A 243 17.98 0.23 -13.47
N GLN A 244 16.93 -0.37 -12.92
CA GLN A 244 16.46 -1.70 -13.33
C GLN A 244 15.98 -1.73 -14.78
N LEU A 245 15.32 -0.67 -15.27
CA LEU A 245 14.91 -0.60 -16.68
C LEU A 245 16.12 -0.58 -17.60
N ALA A 246 17.13 0.24 -17.29
CA ALA A 246 18.37 0.29 -18.06
C ALA A 246 19.09 -1.06 -18.06
N ALA A 247 19.16 -1.69 -16.88
CA ALA A 247 19.80 -2.97 -16.69
C ALA A 247 19.08 -4.11 -17.44
N TRP A 248 17.75 -4.08 -17.53
CA TRP A 248 16.94 -5.06 -18.28
C TRP A 248 17.00 -4.80 -19.79
N ASN A 249 16.99 -3.53 -20.20
CA ASN A 249 17.14 -3.12 -21.59
C ASN A 249 18.52 -3.54 -22.17
N ALA A 250 19.60 -3.31 -21.42
CA ALA A 250 20.94 -3.72 -21.80
C ALA A 250 21.12 -5.25 -21.91
N ARG A 251 20.26 -6.03 -21.24
CA ARG A 251 20.21 -7.50 -21.34
C ARG A 251 19.33 -8.01 -22.49
N GLY A 252 18.73 -7.10 -23.28
CA GLY A 252 17.86 -7.46 -24.39
C GLY A 252 16.50 -8.00 -23.98
N LEU A 253 16.03 -7.73 -22.75
CA LEU A 253 14.75 -8.24 -22.26
C LEU A 253 13.53 -7.54 -22.86
N PHE A 254 13.69 -6.39 -23.52
CA PHE A 254 12.60 -5.56 -24.03
C PHE A 254 12.53 -5.58 -25.56
N ASP A 255 11.30 -5.61 -26.08
CA ASP A 255 10.99 -5.33 -27.48
C ASP A 255 9.80 -4.34 -27.58
N PRO A 256 9.97 -3.18 -28.23
CA PRO A 256 11.25 -2.64 -28.67
C PRO A 256 12.15 -2.31 -27.47
N ALA A 257 13.47 -2.39 -27.67
CA ALA A 257 14.40 -1.74 -26.77
C ALA A 257 14.19 -0.22 -26.80
N PHE A 258 14.42 0.46 -25.68
CA PHE A 258 14.33 1.93 -25.63
C PHE A 258 15.72 2.58 -25.67
N PRO A 259 15.88 3.76 -26.28
CA PRO A 259 17.14 4.51 -26.25
C PRO A 259 17.51 4.96 -24.83
N GLN A 260 18.78 4.81 -24.44
CA GLN A 260 19.24 5.07 -23.08
C GLN A 260 19.00 6.52 -22.63
N GLU A 261 19.07 7.47 -23.56
CA GLU A 261 18.79 8.89 -23.34
C GLU A 261 17.35 9.16 -22.88
N GLN A 262 16.40 8.26 -23.16
CA GLN A 262 15.00 8.41 -22.75
C GLN A 262 14.74 7.95 -21.31
N LEU A 263 15.70 7.29 -20.66
CA LEU A 263 15.50 6.70 -19.33
C LEU A 263 15.03 7.72 -18.29
N ALA A 264 15.58 8.94 -18.34
CA ALA A 264 15.24 10.01 -17.41
C ALA A 264 13.80 10.51 -17.58
N ASP A 265 13.24 10.38 -18.78
CA ASP A 265 11.89 10.83 -19.13
C ASP A 265 10.83 9.74 -18.94
N LEU A 266 11.24 8.48 -18.72
CA LEU A 266 10.31 7.39 -18.45
C LEU A 266 9.55 7.65 -17.14
N PRO A 267 8.24 7.34 -17.08
CA PRO A 267 7.45 7.59 -15.89
C PRO A 267 7.97 6.80 -14.69
N ARG A 268 7.75 7.35 -13.50
CA ARG A 268 8.12 6.75 -12.22
C ARG A 268 7.05 7.04 -11.19
N LEU A 269 6.64 6.02 -10.43
CA LEU A 269 5.85 6.22 -9.23
C LEU A 269 6.72 6.81 -8.12
N PRO A 270 6.30 7.89 -7.44
CA PRO A 270 6.97 8.34 -6.23
C PRO A 270 6.76 7.34 -5.09
N ALA A 271 7.73 7.22 -4.20
CA ALA A 271 7.54 6.53 -2.93
C ALA A 271 6.52 7.31 -2.09
N TYR A 272 5.52 6.62 -1.55
CA TYR A 272 4.43 7.28 -0.83
C TYR A 272 4.86 7.86 0.53
N ASP A 273 6.06 7.53 1.01
CA ASP A 273 6.70 8.05 2.21
C ASP A 273 7.79 9.11 1.94
N ASP A 274 7.99 9.55 0.69
CA ASP A 274 8.95 10.62 0.37
C ASP A 274 8.34 12.01 0.64
N PRO A 275 8.70 12.70 1.73
CA PRO A 275 8.06 13.97 2.11
C PRO A 275 8.35 15.11 1.14
N ARG A 276 9.30 14.95 0.21
CA ARG A 276 9.64 15.97 -0.80
C ARG A 276 8.68 15.96 -1.98
N THR A 277 7.91 14.88 -2.15
CA THR A 277 6.93 14.76 -3.22
C THR A 277 5.57 15.33 -2.77
N PRO A 278 4.89 16.14 -3.61
CA PRO A 278 3.54 16.63 -3.31
C PRO A 278 2.60 15.51 -2.86
N VAL A 279 1.78 15.79 -1.84
CA VAL A 279 0.90 14.78 -1.21
C VAL A 279 -0.02 14.08 -2.20
N VAL A 280 -0.55 14.83 -3.19
CA VAL A 280 -1.42 14.27 -4.24
C VAL A 280 -0.72 13.21 -5.10
N GLU A 281 0.55 13.41 -5.44
CA GLU A 281 1.30 12.43 -6.25
C GLU A 281 1.64 11.18 -5.44
N ARG A 282 1.95 11.34 -4.15
CA ARG A 282 2.11 10.21 -3.21
C ARG A 282 0.82 9.40 -3.08
N VAL A 283 -0.33 10.06 -2.94
CA VAL A 283 -1.65 9.38 -2.90
C VAL A 283 -1.92 8.64 -4.20
N ARG A 284 -1.74 9.30 -5.35
CA ARG A 284 -1.98 8.67 -6.66
C ARG A 284 -1.08 7.46 -6.87
N SER A 285 0.17 7.50 -6.42
CA SER A 285 1.10 6.36 -6.41
C SER A 285 0.59 5.20 -5.56
N TYR A 286 0.11 5.50 -4.35
CA TYR A 286 -0.51 4.49 -3.47
C TYR A 286 -1.73 3.84 -4.14
N LEU A 287 -2.63 4.64 -4.72
CA LEU A 287 -3.82 4.15 -5.43
C LEU A 287 -3.46 3.31 -6.66
N ASP A 288 -2.41 3.67 -7.40
CA ASP A 288 -1.94 2.85 -8.53
C ASP A 288 -1.47 1.48 -8.05
N ALA A 289 -0.59 1.45 -7.04
CA ALA A 289 -0.01 0.21 -6.54
C ALA A 289 -1.00 -0.69 -5.78
N ASN A 290 -2.05 -0.11 -5.18
CA ASN A 290 -2.95 -0.84 -4.26
C ASN A 290 -4.38 -1.01 -4.77
N CYS A 291 -4.84 -0.17 -5.72
CA CYS A 291 -6.24 -0.12 -6.13
C CYS A 291 -6.42 -0.35 -7.64
N SER A 292 -5.48 0.10 -8.49
CA SER A 292 -5.69 0.15 -9.94
C SER A 292 -5.97 -1.20 -10.61
N HIS A 293 -5.50 -2.31 -10.03
CA HIS A 293 -5.78 -3.65 -10.54
C HIS A 293 -7.28 -3.94 -10.66
N CYS A 294 -8.08 -3.41 -9.73
CA CYS A 294 -9.54 -3.58 -9.69
C CYS A 294 -10.27 -2.29 -10.11
N HIS A 295 -9.69 -1.14 -9.77
CA HIS A 295 -10.27 0.17 -10.02
C HIS A 295 -9.68 0.82 -11.27
N ARG A 296 -10.06 0.29 -12.43
CA ARG A 296 -9.68 0.78 -13.76
C ARG A 296 -10.76 0.45 -14.78
N PRO A 297 -10.80 1.13 -15.95
CA PRO A 297 -11.70 0.78 -17.03
C PRO A 297 -11.56 -0.70 -17.43
N GLY A 298 -12.70 -1.40 -17.54
CA GLY A 298 -12.77 -2.80 -17.99
C GLY A 298 -12.38 -3.87 -16.96
N ALA A 299 -12.02 -3.51 -15.71
CA ALA A 299 -11.67 -4.50 -14.68
C ALA A 299 -12.92 -5.06 -13.98
N MET A 300 -13.68 -4.21 -13.30
CA MET A 300 -14.93 -4.58 -12.63
C MET A 300 -16.08 -3.72 -13.15
N VAL A 301 -17.25 -4.33 -13.38
CA VAL A 301 -18.47 -3.64 -13.87
C VAL A 301 -18.86 -2.46 -12.95
N PHE A 302 -18.53 -2.55 -11.66
CA PHE A 302 -18.81 -1.53 -10.66
C PHE A 302 -17.63 -0.59 -10.37
N SER A 303 -16.54 -0.65 -11.16
CA SER A 303 -15.47 0.32 -11.02
C SER A 303 -15.90 1.64 -11.65
N SER A 304 -16.21 2.64 -10.83
CA SER A 304 -16.64 3.97 -11.28
C SER A 304 -15.56 5.04 -11.14
N TYR A 305 -14.32 4.68 -10.79
CA TYR A 305 -13.15 5.56 -10.86
C TYR A 305 -11.94 4.79 -11.42
N ASP A 306 -10.94 5.53 -11.89
CA ASP A 306 -9.70 5.01 -12.44
C ASP A 306 -8.52 5.36 -11.54
N ALA A 307 -7.97 4.36 -10.85
CA ALA A 307 -6.92 4.53 -9.86
C ALA A 307 -5.51 4.51 -10.47
N ARG A 308 -5.37 4.40 -11.80
CA ARG A 308 -4.06 4.38 -12.46
C ARG A 308 -3.38 5.75 -12.37
N TYR A 309 -2.10 5.76 -12.05
CA TYR A 309 -1.29 6.98 -11.91
C TYR A 309 -1.16 7.77 -13.22
N GLU A 310 -1.18 7.08 -14.36
CA GLU A 310 -1.11 7.68 -15.68
C GLU A 310 -2.39 8.43 -16.09
N THR A 311 -3.53 8.13 -15.45
CA THR A 311 -4.78 8.85 -15.71
C THR A 311 -4.74 10.19 -14.96
N PRO A 312 -4.85 11.35 -15.65
CA PRO A 312 -4.88 12.65 -14.99
C PRO A 312 -5.97 12.72 -13.93
N LEU A 313 -5.72 13.37 -12.79
CA LEU A 313 -6.61 13.39 -11.62
C LEU A 313 -8.04 13.81 -11.98
N GLU A 314 -8.18 14.79 -12.87
CA GLU A 314 -9.46 15.34 -13.34
C GLU A 314 -10.26 14.33 -14.16
N ARG A 315 -9.58 13.29 -14.70
CA ARG A 315 -10.17 12.19 -15.47
C ARG A 315 -10.28 10.89 -14.68
N GLN A 316 -9.75 10.83 -13.46
CA GLN A 316 -9.84 9.63 -12.62
C GLN A 316 -11.25 9.40 -12.06
N ASN A 317 -12.15 10.40 -12.14
CA ASN A 317 -13.47 10.38 -11.51
C ASN A 317 -13.39 10.08 -10.00
N LEU A 318 -12.32 10.55 -9.34
CA LEU A 318 -12.08 10.39 -7.91
C LEU A 318 -12.71 11.49 -7.07
N LEU A 319 -12.56 12.74 -7.51
CA LEU A 319 -13.03 13.91 -6.79
C LEU A 319 -14.53 14.13 -7.06
N HIS A 320 -15.32 14.32 -6.01
CA HIS A 320 -16.76 14.63 -6.09
C HIS A 320 -17.66 13.61 -6.80
N ALA A 321 -17.11 12.48 -7.24
CA ALA A 321 -17.88 11.38 -7.80
C ALA A 321 -18.58 10.58 -6.70
N ARG A 322 -19.82 10.16 -6.96
CA ARG A 322 -20.60 9.35 -6.03
C ARG A 322 -20.06 7.92 -6.00
N PRO A 323 -19.89 7.30 -4.81
CA PRO A 323 -19.53 5.90 -4.74
C PRO A 323 -20.68 5.01 -5.19
N VAL A 324 -20.37 3.81 -5.68
CA VAL A 324 -21.39 2.81 -6.03
C VAL A 324 -22.25 2.41 -4.82
N ASN A 325 -21.64 2.33 -3.64
CA ASN A 325 -22.32 2.09 -2.38
C ASN A 325 -21.87 3.15 -1.37
N ASP A 326 -22.81 3.90 -0.82
CA ASP A 326 -22.55 4.94 0.18
C ASP A 326 -22.56 4.41 1.62
N TYR A 327 -22.96 3.17 1.84
CA TYR A 327 -23.09 2.53 3.15
C TYR A 327 -23.90 3.38 4.15
N GLY A 328 -24.89 4.12 3.66
CA GLY A 328 -25.73 5.01 4.47
C GLY A 328 -25.07 6.33 4.87
N ILE A 329 -23.84 6.61 4.41
CA ILE A 329 -23.14 7.87 4.67
C ILE A 329 -23.74 8.97 3.78
N ASP A 330 -24.29 10.01 4.41
CA ASP A 330 -24.96 11.08 3.69
C ASP A 330 -24.00 11.84 2.77
N ARG A 331 -24.42 12.05 1.51
CA ARG A 331 -23.64 12.81 0.50
C ARG A 331 -22.20 12.30 0.32
N ALA A 332 -21.95 11.01 0.53
CA ALA A 332 -20.64 10.39 0.32
C ALA A 332 -20.09 10.64 -1.10
N ARG A 333 -18.77 10.73 -1.22
CA ARG A 333 -17.99 10.79 -2.47
C ARG A 333 -16.82 9.84 -2.39
N TYR A 334 -16.21 9.43 -3.50
CA TYR A 334 -14.94 8.70 -3.43
C TYR A 334 -13.88 9.50 -2.68
N VAL A 335 -13.72 10.76 -3.08
CA VAL A 335 -13.00 11.79 -2.34
C VAL A 335 -13.87 13.03 -2.29
N LYS A 336 -14.15 13.54 -1.08
CA LYS A 336 -14.81 14.82 -0.86
C LYS A 336 -13.76 15.80 -0.29
N PRO A 337 -13.41 16.87 -1.03
CA PRO A 337 -12.48 17.89 -0.54
C PRO A 337 -12.84 18.40 0.85
N ASN A 338 -11.83 18.48 1.72
CA ASN A 338 -11.92 18.94 3.11
C ASN A 338 -13.00 18.24 3.97
N ASP A 339 -13.40 17.01 3.59
CA ASP A 339 -14.39 16.20 4.31
C ASP A 339 -13.92 14.73 4.37
N PRO A 340 -13.09 14.36 5.37
CA PRO A 340 -12.61 12.99 5.52
C PRO A 340 -13.73 12.00 5.83
N TRP A 341 -14.82 12.44 6.48
CA TRP A 341 -15.90 11.55 6.93
C TRP A 341 -16.86 11.15 5.80
N ARG A 342 -16.95 11.94 4.74
CA ARG A 342 -17.69 11.59 3.51
C ARG A 342 -16.81 11.12 2.36
N SER A 343 -15.50 10.97 2.60
CA SER A 343 -14.54 10.45 1.62
C SER A 343 -14.45 8.93 1.72
N MET A 344 -15.23 8.24 0.88
CA MET A 344 -15.41 6.79 0.92
C MET A 344 -14.11 6.00 0.76
N LEU A 345 -13.11 6.51 0.02
CA LEU A 345 -11.80 5.86 -0.04
C LEU A 345 -11.15 5.76 1.35
N LEU A 346 -11.12 6.86 2.10
CA LEU A 346 -10.57 6.90 3.44
C LEU A 346 -11.39 6.05 4.40
N VAL A 347 -12.71 6.21 4.40
CA VAL A 347 -13.62 5.45 5.27
C VAL A 347 -13.39 3.95 5.10
N ARG A 348 -13.29 3.45 3.86
CA ARG A 348 -13.14 2.01 3.62
C ARG A 348 -11.74 1.47 3.94
N LEU A 349 -10.70 2.28 3.85
CA LEU A 349 -9.36 1.88 4.28
C LEU A 349 -9.24 1.78 5.81
N GLU A 350 -10.00 2.59 6.55
CA GLU A 350 -10.06 2.57 8.02
C GLU A 350 -10.83 1.38 8.60
N LYS A 351 -11.70 0.76 7.82
CA LYS A 351 -12.51 -0.39 8.26
C LYS A 351 -11.77 -1.71 8.09
N ASN A 352 -12.10 -2.70 8.91
CA ASN A 352 -11.67 -4.10 8.77
C ASN A 352 -12.84 -5.10 8.84
N ASP A 353 -14.04 -4.62 8.52
CA ASP A 353 -15.29 -5.38 8.42
C ASP A 353 -15.69 -5.57 6.94
N THR A 354 -16.96 -5.81 6.65
CA THR A 354 -17.49 -5.98 5.28
C THR A 354 -17.34 -4.73 4.39
N MET A 355 -17.07 -3.55 4.97
CA MET A 355 -16.82 -2.32 4.22
C MET A 355 -15.34 -2.17 3.81
N LYS A 356 -14.44 -3.02 4.30
CA LYS A 356 -12.99 -2.87 4.11
C LYS A 356 -12.58 -2.82 2.64
N MET A 357 -11.50 -2.11 2.37
CA MET A 357 -10.77 -2.17 1.10
C MET A 357 -9.26 -2.39 1.32
N PRO A 358 -8.59 -3.16 0.45
CA PRO A 358 -9.19 -4.14 -0.47
C PRO A 358 -9.97 -5.24 0.27
N PRO A 359 -10.94 -5.93 -0.37
CA PRO A 359 -11.77 -6.93 0.30
C PRO A 359 -11.02 -8.23 0.60
N LEU A 360 -9.89 -8.46 -0.08
CA LEU A 360 -9.06 -9.66 0.01
C LEU A 360 -7.59 -9.27 0.25
N GLY A 361 -6.82 -10.17 0.89
CA GLY A 361 -5.38 -9.98 1.12
C GLY A 361 -5.03 -8.89 2.14
N ARG A 362 -6.00 -8.45 2.96
CA ARG A 362 -5.79 -7.45 4.01
C ARG A 362 -6.66 -7.70 5.24
N ASN A 363 -6.01 -7.88 6.38
CA ASN A 363 -6.58 -7.98 7.73
C ASN A 363 -6.04 -6.93 8.70
N VAL A 364 -5.04 -6.15 8.30
CA VAL A 364 -4.50 -5.04 9.08
C VAL A 364 -4.63 -3.74 8.30
N VAL A 365 -5.12 -2.73 8.99
CA VAL A 365 -5.28 -1.38 8.46
C VAL A 365 -3.92 -0.74 8.21
N ASP A 366 -3.71 -0.19 7.01
CA ASP A 366 -2.51 0.56 6.65
C ASP A 366 -2.58 1.99 7.20
N GLN A 367 -2.04 2.18 8.41
CA GLN A 367 -2.06 3.47 9.09
C GLN A 367 -1.30 4.57 8.33
N ARG A 368 -0.27 4.22 7.57
CA ARG A 368 0.50 5.19 6.79
C ARG A 368 -0.32 5.69 5.60
N ALA A 369 -0.99 4.79 4.90
CA ALA A 369 -1.90 5.15 3.81
C ALA A 369 -3.09 6.00 4.29
N ILE A 370 -3.65 5.67 5.46
CA ILE A 370 -4.73 6.47 6.07
C ILE A 370 -4.25 7.88 6.38
N ALA A 371 -3.09 8.03 7.03
CA ALA A 371 -2.53 9.34 7.33
C ALA A 371 -2.30 10.15 6.04
N LEU A 372 -1.74 9.51 5.00
CA LEU A 372 -1.49 10.14 3.71
C LEU A 372 -2.78 10.60 3.00
N LEU A 373 -3.80 9.74 2.93
CA LEU A 373 -5.08 10.12 2.31
C LEU A 373 -5.80 11.19 3.11
N ARG A 374 -5.75 11.12 4.44
CA ARG A 374 -6.33 12.12 5.33
C ARG A 374 -5.64 13.48 5.13
N GLU A 375 -4.31 13.52 5.11
CA GLU A 375 -3.51 14.72 4.80
C GLU A 375 -3.95 15.34 3.47
N TRP A 376 -4.03 14.53 2.41
CA TRP A 376 -4.47 15.00 1.10
C TRP A 376 -5.89 15.57 1.14
N ILE A 377 -6.85 14.84 1.70
CA ILE A 377 -8.26 15.26 1.76
C ILE A 377 -8.40 16.58 2.51
N THR A 378 -7.75 16.72 3.66
CA THR A 378 -7.84 17.94 4.49
C THR A 378 -7.02 19.10 3.94
N SER A 379 -6.09 18.87 3.01
CA SER A 379 -5.33 19.92 2.33
C SER A 379 -6.10 20.63 1.21
N MET A 380 -7.22 20.05 0.76
CA MET A 380 -8.00 20.60 -0.34
C MET A 380 -8.82 21.81 0.08
N GLU A 381 -9.08 22.71 -0.86
CA GLU A 381 -9.96 23.85 -0.66
C GLU A 381 -11.41 23.42 -0.35
N GLY A 382 -12.07 24.16 0.53
CA GLY A 382 -13.45 23.94 0.94
C GLY A 382 -13.70 24.35 2.37
N LEU A 383 -14.97 24.51 2.76
CA LEU A 383 -15.32 24.72 4.16
C LEU A 383 -14.83 23.54 4.99
N GLN A 384 -14.36 23.83 6.20
CA GLN A 384 -14.02 22.78 7.15
C GLN A 384 -15.28 21.98 7.50
N THR A 385 -15.16 20.66 7.53
CA THR A 385 -16.26 19.78 7.97
C THR A 385 -16.18 19.55 9.47
N LEU A 386 -17.32 19.57 10.16
CA LEU A 386 -17.42 19.20 11.57
C LEU A 386 -17.21 17.69 11.77
N PRO A 387 -16.55 17.27 12.87
CA PRO A 387 -16.43 15.85 13.19
C PRO A 387 -17.80 15.21 13.48
N PRO A 388 -17.93 13.87 13.34
CA PRO A 388 -19.15 13.15 13.70
C PRO A 388 -19.53 13.38 15.16
N VAL A 389 -20.84 13.44 15.42
CA VAL A 389 -21.40 13.43 16.78
C VAL A 389 -21.00 12.13 17.49
N VAL A 390 -20.58 12.23 18.74
CA VAL A 390 -20.33 11.06 19.59
C VAL A 390 -21.64 10.68 20.27
N VAL A 391 -22.15 9.48 19.96
CA VAL A 391 -23.39 8.94 20.53
C VAL A 391 -23.05 7.82 21.51
N THR A 392 -23.61 7.88 22.71
CA THR A 392 -23.56 6.82 23.72
C THR A 392 -24.98 6.36 24.05
N LEU A 393 -25.19 5.05 24.13
CA LEU A 393 -26.47 4.44 24.44
C LEU A 393 -26.44 3.86 25.86
N HIS A 394 -27.46 4.16 26.65
CA HIS A 394 -27.67 3.57 27.97
C HIS A 394 -28.96 2.74 27.96
N GLY A 395 -28.84 1.45 28.25
CA GLY A 395 -29.92 0.47 28.06
C GLY A 395 -29.65 -0.46 26.88
N ASP A 396 -30.57 -1.38 26.62
CA ASP A 396 -30.43 -2.37 25.56
C ASP A 396 -31.19 -1.93 24.30
N PRO A 397 -30.48 -1.55 23.21
CA PRO A 397 -31.10 -1.12 21.96
C PRO A 397 -31.93 -2.21 21.29
N THR A 398 -31.76 -3.48 21.69
CA THR A 398 -32.55 -4.64 21.25
C THR A 398 -33.85 -4.85 22.04
N THR A 399 -34.06 -4.12 23.13
CA THR A 399 -35.31 -4.23 23.91
C THR A 399 -36.24 -3.04 23.71
N GLY A 400 -35.69 -1.96 23.14
CA GLY A 400 -36.41 -0.76 22.71
C GLY A 400 -36.45 0.37 23.74
N ALA A 401 -35.96 0.17 24.98
CA ALA A 401 -35.82 1.21 25.99
C ALA A 401 -34.36 1.63 26.12
N VAL A 402 -34.01 2.77 25.53
CA VAL A 402 -32.65 3.33 25.51
C VAL A 402 -32.68 4.81 25.78
N GLU A 403 -31.80 5.25 26.67
CA GLU A 403 -31.44 6.65 26.81
C GLU A 403 -30.24 6.97 25.89
N VAL A 404 -30.40 7.97 25.02
CA VAL A 404 -29.38 8.38 24.06
C VAL A 404 -28.70 9.67 24.51
N HIS A 405 -27.39 9.57 24.75
CA HIS A 405 -26.50 10.69 25.03
C HIS A 405 -25.73 11.06 23.76
N ALA A 406 -25.72 12.34 23.41
CA ALA A 406 -25.01 12.84 22.25
C ALA A 406 -24.15 14.05 22.62
N THR A 407 -22.90 14.04 22.18
CA THR A 407 -21.92 15.09 22.45
C THR A 407 -21.11 15.41 21.21
N HIS A 408 -20.52 16.60 21.18
CA HIS A 408 -19.67 17.05 20.09
C HIS A 408 -18.51 17.87 20.63
N SER A 409 -17.36 17.78 19.97
CA SER A 409 -16.11 18.40 20.43
C SER A 409 -16.07 19.91 20.21
N ASP A 410 -16.83 20.41 19.24
CA ASP A 410 -17.06 21.85 19.05
C ASP A 410 -18.25 22.31 19.91
N PRO A 411 -18.03 23.18 20.92
CA PRO A 411 -19.09 23.66 21.80
C PRO A 411 -20.06 24.64 21.13
N LEU A 412 -19.73 25.15 19.93
CA LEU A 412 -20.58 26.05 19.15
C LEU A 412 -21.42 25.31 18.11
N ALA A 413 -21.27 23.99 17.98
CA ALA A 413 -22.08 23.20 17.06
C ALA A 413 -23.44 22.86 17.68
N GLU A 414 -24.50 23.08 16.93
CA GLU A 414 -25.85 22.66 17.29
C GLU A 414 -26.09 21.22 16.83
N LEU A 415 -26.70 20.41 17.70
CA LEU A 415 -27.02 19.02 17.39
C LEU A 415 -28.48 18.91 16.96
N HIS A 416 -28.71 18.30 15.80
CA HIS A 416 -30.04 18.08 15.24
C HIS A 416 -30.27 16.60 14.98
N TYR A 417 -31.49 16.12 15.17
CA TYR A 417 -31.82 14.71 15.02
C TYR A 417 -33.16 14.44 14.35
N THR A 418 -33.31 13.22 13.83
CA THR A 418 -34.55 12.64 13.29
C THR A 418 -34.72 11.23 13.85
N LEU A 419 -35.94 10.71 13.91
CA LEU A 419 -36.24 9.37 14.46
C LEU A 419 -36.75 8.37 13.40
N ASP A 420 -36.92 8.83 12.16
CA ASP A 420 -37.44 8.09 11.01
C ASP A 420 -36.36 7.70 10.00
N GLY A 421 -35.09 8.02 10.28
CA GLY A 421 -33.95 7.75 9.41
C GLY A 421 -33.68 8.84 8.36
N ALA A 422 -34.45 9.93 8.32
CA ALA A 422 -34.16 11.07 7.47
C ALA A 422 -32.82 11.73 7.88
N ILE A 423 -32.12 12.39 6.96
CA ILE A 423 -30.89 13.13 7.32
C ILE A 423 -31.30 14.43 8.02
N PRO A 424 -30.82 14.71 9.25
CA PRO A 424 -31.15 15.96 9.92
C PRO A 424 -30.60 17.19 9.17
N ASP A 425 -31.40 18.25 9.20
CA ASP A 425 -31.13 19.59 8.69
C ASP A 425 -31.42 20.66 9.76
N ASP A 426 -31.31 21.93 9.38
CA ASP A 426 -31.44 23.07 10.29
C ASP A 426 -32.86 23.20 10.86
N ASP A 427 -33.87 22.65 10.18
CA ASP A 427 -35.27 22.64 10.60
C ASP A 427 -35.63 21.42 11.48
N SER A 428 -34.74 20.43 11.55
CA SER A 428 -34.92 19.24 12.37
C SER A 428 -34.84 19.57 13.87
N PRO A 429 -35.52 18.81 14.75
CA PRO A 429 -35.48 19.02 16.19
C PRO A 429 -34.05 19.09 16.76
N ARG A 430 -33.81 20.07 17.62
CA ARG A 430 -32.53 20.24 18.32
C ARG A 430 -32.41 19.26 19.48
N TYR A 431 -31.26 18.62 19.59
CA TYR A 431 -30.86 17.83 20.75
C TYR A 431 -30.31 18.76 21.82
N THR A 432 -31.09 18.96 22.89
CA THR A 432 -30.71 19.79 24.05
C THR A 432 -30.59 18.98 25.35
N THR A 433 -31.18 17.78 25.39
CA THR A 433 -31.18 16.86 26.53
C THR A 433 -31.16 15.42 26.02
N PRO A 434 -30.73 14.44 26.84
CA PRO A 434 -30.80 13.02 26.49
C PRO A 434 -32.18 12.59 25.99
N LEU A 435 -32.21 11.80 24.92
CA LEU A 435 -33.46 11.28 24.34
C LEU A 435 -33.82 9.98 25.03
N GLN A 436 -35.07 9.86 25.46
CA GLN A 436 -35.64 8.63 25.98
C GLN A 436 -36.44 7.95 24.88
N LEU A 437 -35.86 6.90 24.29
CA LEU A 437 -36.47 6.17 23.19
C LEU A 437 -37.00 4.85 23.74
N THR A 438 -38.33 4.68 23.73
CA THR A 438 -39.06 3.50 24.24
C THR A 438 -39.72 2.68 23.14
N ALA A 439 -39.55 3.10 21.89
CA ALA A 439 -40.14 2.48 20.70
C ALA A 439 -39.08 2.33 19.61
N PRO A 440 -39.21 1.32 18.72
CA PRO A 440 -38.31 1.16 17.58
C PRO A 440 -38.20 2.47 16.77
N SER A 441 -36.96 2.91 16.55
CA SER A 441 -36.63 4.20 15.94
C SER A 441 -35.39 4.07 15.07
N SER A 442 -35.35 4.80 13.96
CA SER A 442 -34.14 4.97 13.13
C SER A 442 -33.56 6.34 13.42
N LEU A 443 -32.84 6.47 14.53
CA LEU A 443 -32.26 7.74 14.93
C LEU A 443 -31.12 8.12 13.98
N ARG A 444 -31.12 9.36 13.52
CA ARG A 444 -29.93 10.01 12.96
C ARG A 444 -29.68 11.30 13.69
N ILE A 445 -28.42 11.57 14.03
CA ILE A 445 -28.00 12.80 14.70
C ILE A 445 -26.78 13.41 14.03
N LYS A 446 -26.73 14.73 13.98
CA LYS A 446 -25.75 15.48 13.19
C LYS A 446 -25.43 16.83 13.83
N ALA A 447 -24.20 17.28 13.69
CA ALA A 447 -23.74 18.58 14.14
C ALA A 447 -23.79 19.60 12.98
N ILE A 448 -24.28 20.80 13.29
CA ILE A 448 -24.46 21.91 12.35
C ILE A 448 -23.86 23.18 12.98
N ARG A 449 -23.12 23.95 12.18
CA ARG A 449 -22.56 25.25 12.58
C ARG A 449 -22.41 26.12 11.34
N GLU A 450 -22.84 27.38 11.43
CA GLU A 450 -22.66 28.35 10.36
C GLU A 450 -21.17 28.52 10.00
N GLY A 451 -20.86 28.58 8.70
CA GLY A 451 -19.49 28.67 8.20
C GLY A 451 -18.74 27.33 8.09
N PHE A 452 -19.39 26.21 8.43
CA PHE A 452 -18.82 24.86 8.33
C PHE A 452 -19.68 23.96 7.46
N PHE A 453 -19.08 22.93 6.87
CA PHE A 453 -19.86 21.77 6.46
C PHE A 453 -20.29 21.00 7.71
N SER A 454 -21.58 20.72 7.80
CA SER A 454 -22.14 19.89 8.84
C SER A 454 -21.51 18.50 8.92
N SER A 455 -21.47 17.88 10.10
CA SER A 455 -20.94 16.53 10.28
C SER A 455 -21.69 15.51 9.44
N VAL A 456 -21.13 14.31 9.25
CA VAL A 456 -21.95 13.17 8.81
C VAL A 456 -23.09 12.92 9.79
N ALA A 457 -24.23 12.47 9.28
CA ALA A 457 -25.33 12.01 10.11
C ALA A 457 -24.98 10.63 10.69
N VAL A 458 -24.88 10.53 12.01
CA VAL A 458 -24.55 9.29 12.71
C VAL A 458 -25.84 8.47 12.85
N PRO A 459 -25.92 7.28 12.21
CA PRO A 459 -27.10 6.44 12.34
C PRO A 459 -27.04 5.61 13.62
N VAL A 460 -28.19 5.47 14.28
CA VAL A 460 -28.41 4.64 15.45
C VAL A 460 -29.70 3.88 15.23
N MET A 461 -29.60 2.55 15.14
CA MET A 461 -30.77 1.69 15.05
C MET A 461 -31.21 1.29 16.46
N ILE A 462 -32.46 1.57 16.78
CA ILE A 462 -33.10 1.13 18.03
C ILE A 462 -34.28 0.26 17.63
N GLY A 463 -34.27 -1.01 18.00
CA GLY A 463 -35.30 -1.96 17.56
C GLY A 463 -35.13 -3.31 18.23
N ARG A 464 -36.22 -4.08 18.35
CA ARG A 464 -36.18 -5.46 18.86
C ARG A 464 -35.58 -6.47 17.88
#